data_AF-A0A2V8Q8R8-F1
#
_entry.id   AF-A0A2V8Q8R8-F1
#
_cell.length_a   1.000
_cell.length_b   1.000
_cell.length_c   1.000
_cell.angle_alpha   90.00
_cell.angle_beta   90.00
_cell.angle_gamma   90.00
#
_symmetry.space_group_name_H-M   'P 1'
#
loop_
_entity.id
_entity.type
_entity.pdbx_description
1 polymer ?
#
loop_
_entity_poly.entity_id
_entity_poly.type
_entity_poly.pdbx_seq_one_letter_code
_entity_poly.pdbx_strand_id
1 'polypeptide(L)'
;MNHLTTETFDANARAALTDLQLRGALRQATSLFGKRRLAAAQSLPDWEDLRTQARRIKDETLLHLDRYLEEFTANAEKAGARIHWARDAAEANEIVKRLARERAARLVVKSKSMTTEEIHLNAALEAEGIEALETDLGEYIIQLAGETPSHIIAPAIHKTRHQIAELFVEKLGIAPTDDIPTLTITARRVLREKFGAADIGISGVNFGVAETGTILILENEGNIRLTTSLPKTHIAVMGIEKVIPRFEDLEVFLKLLPRSGTGQHLTAYQSLITGA
;
A
#
# COMPACT_ATOMS: atom_id res chain seq x y z
N MET A 1 -3.13 -20.93 -8.11
CA MET A 1 -2.83 -20.66 -6.69
C MET A 1 -4.05 -21.06 -5.88
N ASN A 2 -3.89 -21.89 -4.84
CA ASN A 2 -4.99 -22.10 -3.89
C ASN A 2 -5.15 -20.81 -3.09
N HIS A 3 -6.14 -20.00 -3.45
CA HIS A 3 -6.44 -18.79 -2.70
C HIS A 3 -6.78 -19.17 -1.26
N LEU A 4 -6.23 -18.42 -0.29
CA LEU A 4 -6.59 -18.56 1.12
C LEU A 4 -8.07 -18.18 1.27
N THR A 5 -8.95 -19.17 1.33
CA THR A 5 -10.38 -18.95 1.55
C THR A 5 -10.72 -19.11 3.02
N THR A 6 -11.76 -18.42 3.47
CA THR A 6 -12.33 -18.60 4.81
C THR A 6 -12.74 -20.04 5.09
N GLU A 7 -13.12 -20.80 4.05
CA GLU A 7 -13.49 -22.21 4.13
C GLU A 7 -12.34 -23.12 4.60
N THR A 8 -11.08 -22.74 4.34
CA THR A 8 -9.90 -23.51 4.75
C THR A 8 -9.22 -22.96 6.00
N PHE A 9 -9.81 -21.92 6.62
CA PHE A 9 -9.21 -21.18 7.73
C PHE A 9 -8.78 -22.08 8.89
N ASP A 10 -9.67 -22.95 9.38
CA ASP A 10 -9.38 -23.79 10.54
C ASP A 10 -8.21 -24.75 10.32
N ALA A 11 -8.14 -25.35 9.12
CA ALA A 11 -7.05 -26.25 8.76
C ALA A 11 -5.72 -25.50 8.65
N ASN A 12 -5.73 -24.35 7.95
CA ASN A 12 -4.56 -23.50 7.77
C ASN A 12 -4.05 -22.95 9.11
N ALA A 13 -4.97 -22.51 9.98
CA ALA A 13 -4.64 -22.00 11.31
C ALA A 13 -4.01 -23.08 12.19
N ARG A 14 -4.56 -24.31 12.19
CA ARG A 14 -3.97 -25.44 12.94
C ARG A 14 -2.56 -25.76 12.46
N ALA A 15 -2.35 -25.82 11.15
CA ALA A 15 -1.02 -26.02 10.58
C ALA A 15 -0.05 -24.90 10.99
N ALA A 16 -0.45 -23.64 10.83
CA ALA A 16 0.36 -22.48 11.21
C ALA A 16 0.71 -22.43 12.71
N LEU A 17 -0.18 -22.90 13.60
CA LEU A 17 0.08 -22.98 15.04
C LEU A 17 1.17 -24.00 15.41
N THR A 18 1.42 -24.99 14.55
CA THR A 18 2.51 -25.97 14.73
C THR A 18 3.84 -25.49 14.17
N ASP A 19 3.84 -24.46 13.33
CA ASP A 19 5.07 -23.86 12.79
C ASP A 19 5.74 -22.94 13.83
N LEU A 20 6.78 -23.49 14.49
CA LEU A 20 7.54 -22.77 15.51
C LEU A 20 8.31 -21.57 14.95
N GLN A 21 8.76 -21.64 13.70
CA GLN A 21 9.53 -20.58 13.06
C GLN A 21 8.61 -19.39 12.74
N LEU A 22 7.46 -19.64 12.11
CA LEU A 22 6.43 -18.64 11.85
C LEU A 22 5.99 -17.95 13.16
N ARG A 23 5.71 -18.74 14.21
CA ARG A 23 5.31 -18.22 15.52
C ARG A 23 6.38 -17.35 16.16
N GLY A 24 7.65 -17.76 16.06
CA GLY A 24 8.79 -16.99 16.55
C GLY A 24 8.91 -15.64 15.85
N ALA A 25 8.88 -15.64 14.52
CA ALA A 25 8.96 -14.44 13.69
C ALA A 25 7.83 -13.44 13.99
N LEU A 26 6.57 -13.92 14.00
CA LEU A 26 5.40 -13.09 14.30
C LEU A 26 5.44 -12.52 15.72
N ARG A 27 5.79 -13.32 16.73
CA ARG A 27 5.89 -12.84 18.12
C ARG A 27 6.95 -11.76 18.27
N GLN A 28 8.12 -11.97 17.68
CA GLN A 28 9.21 -10.99 17.77
C GLN A 28 8.81 -9.67 17.13
N ALA A 29 8.27 -9.71 15.92
CA ALA A 29 7.91 -8.51 15.18
C ALA A 29 6.74 -7.75 15.81
N THR A 30 5.66 -8.44 16.20
CA THR A 30 4.49 -7.81 16.86
C THR A 30 4.87 -7.20 18.21
N SER A 31 5.71 -7.87 19.02
CA SER A 31 6.24 -7.31 20.26
C SER A 31 7.09 -6.05 20.00
N LEU A 32 7.93 -6.06 18.97
CA LEU A 32 8.76 -4.91 18.61
C LEU A 32 7.91 -3.72 18.19
N PHE A 33 6.96 -3.92 17.27
CA PHE A 33 6.05 -2.86 16.81
C PHE A 33 5.17 -2.34 17.95
N GLY A 34 4.67 -3.22 18.82
CA GLY A 34 3.90 -2.83 20.00
C GLY A 34 4.70 -1.92 20.96
N LYS A 35 5.95 -2.28 21.26
CA LYS A 35 6.83 -1.45 22.09
C LYS A 35 7.14 -0.09 21.47
N ARG A 36 7.45 -0.06 20.17
CA ARG A 36 7.74 1.19 19.44
C ARG A 36 6.52 2.11 19.39
N ARG A 37 5.35 1.56 19.09
CA ARG A 37 4.08 2.29 19.12
C ARG A 37 3.81 2.89 20.50
N LEU A 38 3.97 2.10 21.56
CA LEU A 38 3.74 2.57 22.93
C LEU A 38 4.67 3.73 23.29
N ALA A 39 5.97 3.60 23.01
CA ALA A 39 6.94 4.66 23.27
C ALA A 39 6.62 5.94 22.46
N ALA A 40 6.24 5.79 21.18
CA ALA A 40 5.87 6.91 20.32
C ALA A 40 4.56 7.59 20.74
N ALA A 41 3.60 6.84 21.28
CA ALA A 41 2.39 7.39 21.85
C ALA A 41 2.69 8.18 23.14
N GLN A 42 3.54 7.62 24.01
CA GLN A 42 3.95 8.26 25.27
C GLN A 42 4.78 9.53 25.07
N SER A 43 5.44 9.71 23.92
CA SER A 43 6.19 10.93 23.61
C SER A 43 5.30 12.12 23.23
N LEU A 44 3.98 11.91 23.07
CA LEU A 44 3.02 12.94 22.68
C LEU A 44 2.00 13.16 23.82
N PRO A 45 2.12 14.27 24.58
CA PRO A 45 1.27 14.49 25.76
C PRO A 45 -0.23 14.49 25.47
N ASP A 46 -0.63 14.95 24.29
CA ASP A 46 -2.01 15.09 23.80
C ASP A 46 -2.48 13.89 22.97
N TRP A 47 -1.86 12.71 23.11
CA TRP A 47 -2.15 11.52 22.30
C TRP A 47 -3.64 11.12 22.30
N GLU A 48 -4.29 11.04 23.47
CA GLU A 48 -5.70 10.64 23.56
C GLU A 48 -6.66 11.74 23.05
N ASP A 49 -6.28 13.01 23.17
CA ASP A 49 -7.03 14.14 22.62
C ASP A 49 -6.99 14.11 21.09
N LEU A 50 -5.80 13.87 20.50
CA LEU A 50 -5.65 13.68 19.06
C LEU A 50 -6.46 12.49 18.55
N ARG A 51 -6.49 11.36 19.27
CA ARG A 51 -7.34 10.21 18.93
C ARG A 51 -8.82 10.57 18.95
N THR A 52 -9.25 11.35 19.94
CA THR A 52 -10.62 11.84 20.05
C THR A 52 -10.96 12.79 18.90
N GLN A 53 -10.04 13.68 18.52
CA GLN A 53 -10.20 14.59 17.39
C GLN A 53 -10.27 13.82 16.06
N ALA A 54 -9.37 12.86 15.83
CA ALA A 54 -9.39 12.01 14.64
C ALA A 54 -10.71 11.25 14.51
N ARG A 55 -11.21 10.71 15.63
CA ARG A 55 -12.51 10.06 15.69
C ARG A 55 -13.64 11.02 15.30
N ARG A 56 -13.68 12.22 15.90
CA ARG A 56 -14.70 13.23 15.57
C ARG A 56 -14.71 13.59 14.09
N ILE A 57 -13.52 13.79 13.50
CA ILE A 57 -13.38 14.05 12.06
C ILE A 57 -13.97 12.88 11.27
N LYS A 58 -13.58 11.64 11.57
CA LYS A 58 -14.09 10.47 10.83
C LYS A 58 -15.59 10.25 11.01
N ASP A 59 -16.11 10.43 12.22
CA ASP A 59 -17.54 10.26 12.50
C ASP A 59 -18.37 11.31 11.73
N GLU A 60 -17.91 12.57 11.71
CA GLU A 60 -18.54 13.64 10.93
C GLU A 60 -18.47 13.36 9.43
N THR A 61 -17.30 12.95 8.93
CA THR A 61 -17.13 12.62 7.51
C THR A 61 -18.02 11.46 7.07
N LEU A 62 -18.15 10.43 7.91
CA LEU A 62 -18.98 9.27 7.59
C LEU A 62 -20.48 9.61 7.66
N LEU A 63 -20.89 10.53 8.54
CA LEU A 63 -22.26 11.01 8.63
C LEU A 63 -22.68 11.81 7.39
N HIS A 64 -21.73 12.49 6.74
CA HIS A 64 -21.92 13.33 5.56
C HIS A 64 -21.11 12.83 4.35
N LEU A 65 -20.95 11.50 4.25
CA LEU A 65 -20.02 10.89 3.30
C LEU A 65 -20.37 11.21 1.85
N ASP A 66 -21.66 11.17 1.52
CA ASP A 66 -22.20 11.57 0.22
C ASP A 66 -21.74 12.96 -0.20
N ARG A 67 -21.91 13.95 0.68
CA ARG A 67 -21.51 15.33 0.42
C ARG A 67 -20.00 15.46 0.23
N TYR A 68 -19.20 14.84 1.09
CA TYR A 68 -17.74 14.95 0.99
C TYR A 68 -17.16 14.25 -0.23
N LEU A 69 -17.81 13.18 -0.67
CA LEU A 69 -17.46 12.49 -1.91
C LEU A 69 -17.77 13.35 -3.15
N GLU A 70 -18.94 14.00 -3.19
CA GLU A 70 -19.29 14.95 -4.26
C GLU A 70 -18.33 16.16 -4.28
N GLU A 71 -18.03 16.73 -3.11
CA GLU A 71 -17.09 17.84 -2.97
C GLU A 71 -15.67 17.45 -3.42
N PHE A 72 -15.16 16.31 -2.94
CA PHE A 72 -13.86 15.77 -3.37
C PHE A 72 -13.82 15.59 -4.89
N THR A 73 -14.86 14.99 -5.47
CA THR A 73 -14.95 14.73 -6.91
C THR A 73 -14.89 16.03 -7.70
N ALA A 74 -15.74 17.00 -7.33
CA ALA A 74 -15.80 18.30 -8.01
C ALA A 74 -14.45 19.02 -7.94
N ASN A 75 -13.79 19.03 -6.78
CA ASN A 75 -12.51 19.71 -6.59
C ASN A 75 -11.36 18.97 -7.29
N ALA A 76 -11.34 17.64 -7.26
CA ALA A 76 -10.33 16.84 -7.96
C ALA A 76 -10.46 16.97 -9.49
N GLU A 77 -11.68 16.94 -10.02
CA GLU A 77 -11.95 17.15 -11.45
C GLU A 77 -11.60 18.58 -11.89
N LYS A 78 -11.90 19.58 -11.05
CA LYS A 78 -11.46 20.97 -11.29
C LYS A 78 -9.95 21.10 -11.34
N ALA A 79 -9.23 20.29 -10.56
CA ALA A 79 -7.77 20.18 -10.62
C ALA A 79 -7.30 19.23 -11.75
N GLY A 80 -8.15 18.83 -12.70
CA GLY A 80 -7.75 18.05 -13.85
C GLY A 80 -7.62 16.54 -13.63
N ALA A 81 -8.01 16.03 -12.46
CA ALA A 81 -8.17 14.58 -12.27
C ALA A 81 -9.39 14.05 -13.05
N ARG A 82 -9.42 12.74 -13.29
CA ARG A 82 -10.61 12.04 -13.81
C ARG A 82 -11.10 11.06 -12.77
N ILE A 83 -12.36 11.19 -12.36
CA ILE A 83 -12.94 10.33 -11.34
C ILE A 83 -13.69 9.17 -11.98
N HIS A 84 -13.44 7.98 -11.47
CA HIS A 84 -14.13 6.76 -11.85
C HIS A 84 -14.70 6.11 -10.59
N TRP A 85 -16.02 5.90 -10.58
CA TRP A 85 -16.71 5.22 -9.49
C TRP A 85 -16.82 3.73 -9.79
N ALA A 86 -16.57 2.90 -8.77
CA ALA A 86 -16.74 1.46 -8.83
C ALA A 86 -17.51 1.00 -7.60
N ARG A 87 -18.55 0.18 -7.80
CA ARG A 87 -19.38 -0.35 -6.69
C ARG A 87 -18.75 -1.58 -6.04
N ASP A 88 -17.91 -2.29 -6.78
CA ASP A 88 -17.26 -3.52 -6.33
C ASP A 88 -15.90 -3.76 -7.02
N ALA A 89 -15.26 -4.86 -6.66
CA ALA A 89 -13.97 -5.28 -7.19
C ALA A 89 -13.99 -5.51 -8.71
N ALA A 90 -15.08 -6.07 -9.25
CA ALA A 90 -15.18 -6.37 -10.67
C ALA A 90 -15.24 -5.08 -11.49
N GLU A 91 -16.07 -4.12 -11.07
CA GLU A 91 -16.18 -2.81 -11.71
C GLU A 91 -14.87 -2.02 -11.62
N ALA A 92 -14.19 -2.04 -10.46
CA ALA A 92 -12.89 -1.40 -10.27
C ALA A 92 -11.83 -2.00 -11.22
N ASN A 93 -11.74 -3.33 -11.29
CA ASN A 93 -10.82 -4.01 -12.18
C ASN A 93 -11.12 -3.71 -13.66
N GLU A 94 -12.39 -3.73 -14.08
CA GLU A 94 -12.76 -3.39 -15.46
C GLU A 94 -12.37 -1.96 -15.84
N ILE A 95 -12.54 -1.00 -14.93
CA ILE A 95 -12.09 0.39 -15.13
C ILE A 95 -10.58 0.43 -15.35
N VAL A 96 -9.80 -0.19 -14.47
CA VAL A 96 -8.33 -0.17 -14.58
C VAL A 96 -7.87 -0.89 -15.85
N LYS A 97 -8.43 -2.06 -16.18
CA LYS A 97 -8.14 -2.79 -17.42
C LYS A 97 -8.49 -1.99 -18.67
N ARG A 98 -9.63 -1.28 -18.68
CA ARG A 98 -9.99 -0.36 -19.77
C ARG A 98 -8.96 0.75 -19.92
N LEU A 99 -8.59 1.43 -18.84
CA LEU A 99 -7.58 2.50 -18.85
C LEU A 99 -6.20 1.98 -19.34
N ALA A 100 -5.83 0.77 -18.93
CA ALA A 100 -4.60 0.12 -19.39
C ALA A 100 -4.61 -0.18 -20.89
N ARG A 101 -5.73 -0.70 -21.41
CA ARG A 101 -5.91 -0.94 -22.86
C ARG A 101 -5.87 0.35 -23.67
N GLU A 102 -6.52 1.42 -23.20
CA GLU A 102 -6.50 2.74 -23.82
C GLU A 102 -5.10 3.37 -23.90
N ARG A 103 -4.17 2.89 -23.08
CA ARG A 103 -2.76 3.31 -23.08
C ARG A 103 -1.83 2.29 -23.74
N ALA A 104 -2.38 1.18 -24.27
CA ALA A 104 -1.62 0.04 -24.76
C ALA A 104 -0.54 -0.42 -23.76
N ALA A 105 -0.86 -0.34 -22.47
CA ALA A 105 0.07 -0.63 -21.39
C ALA A 105 0.47 -2.11 -21.42
N ARG A 106 1.76 -2.37 -21.25
CA ARG A 106 2.33 -3.71 -21.09
C ARG A 106 2.93 -3.90 -19.70
N LEU A 107 3.38 -2.81 -19.08
CA LEU A 107 3.96 -2.81 -17.75
C LEU A 107 3.28 -1.78 -16.84
N VAL A 108 2.81 -2.27 -15.71
CA VAL A 108 2.25 -1.49 -14.60
C VAL A 108 3.17 -1.65 -13.40
N VAL A 109 3.55 -0.54 -12.78
CA VAL A 109 4.21 -0.56 -11.46
C VAL A 109 3.21 -0.12 -10.41
N LYS A 110 3.10 -0.88 -9.32
CA LYS A 110 2.10 -0.67 -8.28
C LYS A 110 2.76 -0.54 -6.90
N SER A 111 2.36 0.48 -6.14
CA SER A 111 2.71 0.55 -4.73
C SER A 111 1.84 -0.40 -3.91
N LYS A 112 2.35 -0.85 -2.75
CA LYS A 112 1.52 -1.58 -1.79
C LYS A 112 0.21 -0.84 -1.48
N SER A 113 -0.90 -1.54 -1.62
CA SER A 113 -2.22 -1.05 -1.22
C SER A 113 -3.16 -2.22 -0.92
N MET A 114 -3.70 -2.24 0.30
CA MET A 114 -4.67 -3.27 0.70
C MET A 114 -5.90 -3.26 -0.21
N THR A 115 -6.38 -2.07 -0.61
CA THR A 115 -7.53 -1.96 -1.52
C THR A 115 -7.28 -2.65 -2.86
N THR A 116 -6.06 -2.56 -3.40
CA THR A 116 -5.72 -3.25 -4.67
C THR A 116 -5.50 -4.76 -4.49
N GLU A 117 -5.08 -5.18 -3.29
CA GLU A 117 -4.93 -6.59 -2.94
C GLU A 117 -6.29 -7.26 -2.78
N GLU A 118 -7.22 -6.60 -2.09
CA GLU A 118 -8.60 -7.07 -1.86
C GLU A 118 -9.39 -7.26 -3.15
N ILE A 119 -9.14 -6.45 -4.17
CA ILE A 119 -9.77 -6.59 -5.50
C ILE A 119 -8.98 -7.50 -6.44
N HIS A 120 -7.86 -8.08 -6.00
CA HIS A 120 -6.98 -8.93 -6.81
C HIS A 120 -6.50 -8.29 -8.11
N LEU A 121 -6.13 -7.00 -8.04
CA LEU A 121 -5.85 -6.19 -9.23
C LEU A 121 -4.70 -6.75 -10.09
N ASN A 122 -3.64 -7.27 -9.46
CA ASN A 122 -2.49 -7.82 -10.21
C ASN A 122 -2.92 -9.01 -11.07
N ALA A 123 -3.67 -9.96 -10.49
CA ALA A 123 -4.18 -11.11 -11.22
C ALA A 123 -5.14 -10.70 -12.36
N ALA A 124 -5.96 -9.66 -12.14
CA ALA A 124 -6.86 -9.13 -13.17
C ALA A 124 -6.10 -8.49 -14.35
N LEU A 125 -4.98 -7.81 -14.09
CA LEU A 125 -4.11 -7.23 -15.11
C LEU A 125 -3.30 -8.32 -15.86
N GLU A 126 -2.76 -9.28 -15.11
CA GLU A 126 -2.00 -10.41 -15.67
C GLU A 126 -2.86 -11.25 -16.63
N ALA A 127 -4.15 -11.43 -16.33
CA ALA A 127 -5.10 -12.11 -17.21
C ALA A 127 -5.31 -11.40 -18.57
N GLU A 128 -5.00 -10.10 -18.67
CA GLU A 128 -4.99 -9.32 -19.92
C GLU A 128 -3.60 -9.29 -20.58
N GLY A 129 -2.62 -10.03 -20.04
CA GLY A 129 -1.24 -10.02 -20.53
C GLY A 129 -0.45 -8.76 -20.15
N ILE A 130 -0.89 -8.04 -19.12
CA ILE A 130 -0.19 -6.85 -18.59
C ILE A 130 0.66 -7.30 -17.40
N GLU A 131 1.97 -7.04 -17.45
CA GLU A 131 2.85 -7.27 -16.30
C GLU A 131 2.52 -6.26 -15.20
N ALA A 132 2.08 -6.71 -14.03
CA ALA A 132 1.82 -5.87 -12.86
C ALA A 132 2.88 -6.15 -11.78
N LEU A 133 3.70 -5.16 -11.45
CA LEU A 133 4.85 -5.32 -10.56
C LEU A 133 4.68 -4.53 -9.26
N GLU A 134 4.81 -5.19 -8.12
CA GLU A 134 4.86 -4.53 -6.82
C GLU A 134 6.19 -3.80 -6.60
N THR A 135 6.11 -2.61 -6.02
CA THR A 135 7.28 -1.72 -5.89
C THR A 135 7.78 -1.58 -4.46
N ASP A 136 7.00 -2.05 -3.48
CA ASP A 136 7.43 -2.23 -2.10
C ASP A 136 8.32 -3.48 -2.03
N LEU A 137 9.46 -3.41 -1.35
CA LEU A 137 10.41 -4.53 -1.33
C LEU A 137 9.78 -5.80 -0.75
N GLY A 138 8.99 -5.66 0.31
CA GLY A 138 8.35 -6.78 0.95
C GLY A 138 7.28 -7.41 0.06
N GLU A 139 6.44 -6.59 -0.58
CA GLU A 139 5.45 -7.09 -1.55
C GLU A 139 6.12 -7.74 -2.76
N TYR A 140 7.20 -7.16 -3.27
CA TYR A 140 7.96 -7.73 -4.40
C TYR A 140 8.54 -9.11 -4.06
N ILE A 141 9.07 -9.29 -2.84
CA ILE A 141 9.55 -10.59 -2.35
C ILE A 141 8.40 -11.62 -2.35
N ILE A 142 7.22 -11.22 -1.86
CA ILE A 142 6.04 -12.09 -1.79
C ILE A 142 5.52 -12.43 -3.19
N GLN A 143 5.49 -11.45 -4.09
CA GLN A 143 5.13 -11.65 -5.48
C GLN A 143 6.08 -12.64 -6.17
N LEU A 144 7.40 -12.48 -6.01
CA LEU A 144 8.39 -13.42 -6.54
C LEU A 144 8.23 -14.85 -5.99
N ALA A 145 7.81 -14.96 -4.73
CA ALA A 145 7.54 -16.24 -4.09
C ALA A 145 6.20 -16.86 -4.53
N GLY A 146 5.30 -16.11 -5.17
CA GLY A 146 3.94 -16.56 -5.47
C GLY A 146 3.11 -16.78 -4.20
N GLU A 147 3.38 -16.00 -3.15
CA GLU A 147 2.73 -16.08 -1.85
C GLU A 147 1.77 -14.91 -1.62
N THR A 148 1.05 -14.93 -0.51
CA THR A 148 0.23 -13.79 -0.03
C THR A 148 0.94 -13.08 1.13
N PRO A 149 0.69 -11.77 1.33
CA PRO A 149 1.32 -11.02 2.40
C PRO A 149 0.77 -11.43 3.78
N SER A 150 1.66 -11.60 4.77
CA SER A 150 1.27 -12.02 6.13
C SER A 150 0.94 -10.85 7.08
N HIS A 151 1.31 -9.61 6.72
CA HIS A 151 1.08 -8.44 7.56
C HIS A 151 1.02 -7.14 6.76
N ILE A 152 0.04 -6.27 7.07
CA ILE A 152 -0.27 -5.04 6.33
C ILE A 152 0.94 -4.09 6.18
N ILE A 153 1.78 -3.98 7.21
CA ILE A 153 2.96 -3.09 7.21
C ILE A 153 4.25 -3.83 6.79
N ALA A 154 4.28 -5.15 6.96
CA ALA A 154 5.48 -5.95 6.81
C ALA A 154 5.12 -7.26 6.07
N PRO A 155 4.83 -7.20 4.76
CA PRO A 155 4.20 -8.30 4.03
C PRO A 155 5.00 -9.61 4.10
N ALA A 156 6.34 -9.51 4.06
CA ALA A 156 7.26 -10.66 4.15
C ALA A 156 7.71 -11.02 5.58
N ILE A 157 6.97 -10.63 6.62
CA ILE A 157 7.33 -10.85 8.04
C ILE A 157 7.58 -12.33 8.41
N HIS A 158 7.01 -13.26 7.66
CA HIS A 158 7.15 -14.70 7.86
C HIS A 158 8.40 -15.29 7.19
N LYS A 159 9.09 -14.53 6.32
CA LYS A 159 10.29 -14.99 5.63
C LYS A 159 11.56 -14.58 6.37
N THR A 160 12.49 -15.52 6.47
CA THR A 160 13.84 -15.25 6.99
C THR A 160 14.74 -14.69 5.90
N ARG A 161 15.85 -14.04 6.30
CA ARG A 161 16.84 -13.52 5.34
C ARG A 161 17.38 -14.60 4.40
N HIS A 162 17.57 -15.82 4.91
CA HIS A 162 18.11 -16.94 4.13
C HIS A 162 17.14 -17.38 3.03
N GLN A 163 15.85 -17.49 3.36
CA GLN A 163 14.82 -17.81 2.37
C GLN A 163 14.70 -16.72 1.29
N ILE A 164 14.87 -15.44 1.67
CA ILE A 164 14.89 -14.33 0.70
C ILE A 164 16.11 -14.41 -0.22
N ALA A 165 17.29 -14.72 0.34
CA ALA A 165 18.51 -14.92 -0.44
C ALA A 165 18.38 -16.04 -1.48
N GLU A 166 17.90 -17.21 -1.06
CA GLU A 166 17.65 -18.35 -1.94
C GLU A 166 16.65 -17.99 -3.06
N LEU A 167 15.56 -17.30 -2.71
CA LEU A 167 14.57 -16.83 -3.69
C LEU A 167 15.19 -15.88 -4.72
N PHE A 168 16.08 -14.97 -4.32
CA PHE A 168 16.72 -14.04 -5.25
C PHE A 168 17.73 -14.74 -6.16
N VAL A 169 18.44 -15.74 -5.67
CA VAL A 169 19.31 -16.58 -6.52
C VAL A 169 18.45 -17.30 -7.57
N GLU A 170 17.33 -17.91 -7.16
CA GLU A 170 16.44 -18.65 -8.06
C GLU A 170 15.77 -17.74 -9.10
N LYS A 171 15.15 -16.64 -8.66
CA LYS A 171 14.30 -15.79 -9.51
C LYS A 171 15.04 -14.68 -10.24
N LEU A 172 16.14 -14.18 -9.67
CA LEU A 172 16.90 -13.05 -10.22
C LEU A 172 18.29 -13.45 -10.75
N GLY A 173 18.71 -14.70 -10.54
CA GLY A 173 19.99 -15.22 -11.05
C GLY A 173 21.22 -14.53 -10.46
N ILE A 174 21.13 -14.01 -9.23
CA ILE A 174 22.29 -13.40 -8.56
C ILE A 174 23.22 -14.44 -7.94
N ALA A 175 24.46 -14.04 -7.65
CA ALA A 175 25.36 -14.87 -6.86
C ALA A 175 24.81 -15.08 -5.44
N PRO A 176 24.95 -16.30 -4.86
CA PRO A 176 24.53 -16.56 -3.49
C PRO A 176 25.13 -15.57 -2.48
N THR A 177 24.28 -14.95 -1.68
CA THR A 177 24.69 -13.98 -0.65
C THR A 177 23.62 -13.90 0.45
N ASP A 178 24.02 -13.77 1.70
CA ASP A 178 23.14 -13.47 2.84
C ASP A 178 23.32 -12.04 3.37
N ASP A 179 24.08 -11.21 2.65
CA ASP A 179 24.32 -9.81 2.96
C ASP A 179 23.09 -8.95 2.64
N ILE A 180 22.45 -8.42 3.70
CA ILE A 180 21.21 -7.64 3.60
C ILE A 180 21.35 -6.40 2.69
N PRO A 181 22.43 -5.58 2.81
CA PRO A 181 22.70 -4.49 1.87
C PRO A 181 22.72 -4.94 0.41
N THR A 182 23.42 -6.03 0.10
CA THR A 182 23.50 -6.55 -1.27
C THR A 182 22.14 -7.01 -1.79
N LEU A 183 21.37 -7.77 -1.01
CA LEU A 183 20.01 -8.20 -1.39
C LEU A 183 19.11 -6.98 -1.67
N THR A 184 19.16 -5.98 -0.79
CA THR A 184 18.35 -4.76 -0.91
C THR A 184 18.73 -3.94 -2.15
N ILE A 185 20.02 -3.79 -2.43
CA ILE A 185 20.52 -3.06 -3.60
C ILE A 185 20.13 -3.78 -4.90
N THR A 186 20.22 -5.11 -4.94
CA THR A 186 19.79 -5.90 -6.10
C THR A 186 18.32 -5.66 -6.41
N ALA A 187 17.43 -5.81 -5.43
CA ALA A 187 16.00 -5.58 -5.63
C ALA A 187 15.73 -4.13 -6.09
N ARG A 188 16.37 -3.15 -5.46
CA ARG A 188 16.27 -1.74 -5.87
C ARG A 188 16.73 -1.49 -7.31
N ARG A 189 17.79 -2.16 -7.77
CA ARG A 189 18.27 -2.04 -9.15
C ARG A 189 17.22 -2.54 -10.14
N VAL A 190 16.66 -3.73 -9.88
CA VAL A 190 15.61 -4.32 -10.73
C VAL A 190 14.37 -3.42 -10.78
N LEU A 191 13.88 -2.97 -9.62
CA LEU A 191 12.72 -2.08 -9.54
C LEU A 191 12.98 -0.73 -10.23
N ARG A 192 14.20 -0.18 -10.15
CA ARG A 192 14.57 1.08 -10.81
C ARG A 192 14.42 1.05 -12.32
N GLU A 193 14.86 -0.02 -12.97
CA GLU A 193 14.69 -0.19 -14.41
C GLU A 193 13.19 -0.24 -14.77
N LYS A 194 12.39 -0.93 -13.95
CA LYS A 194 10.95 -1.09 -14.15
C LYS A 194 10.18 0.22 -13.97
N PHE A 195 10.51 1.07 -13.00
CA PHE A 195 9.84 2.37 -12.84
C PHE A 195 9.94 3.26 -14.09
N GLY A 196 11.12 3.27 -14.73
CA GLY A 196 11.33 4.08 -15.94
C GLY A 196 10.70 3.50 -17.21
N ALA A 197 10.49 2.18 -17.24
CA ALA A 197 9.89 1.48 -18.37
C ALA A 197 8.36 1.35 -18.27
N ALA A 198 7.77 1.61 -17.10
CA ALA A 198 6.35 1.39 -16.86
C ALA A 198 5.46 2.41 -17.58
N ASP A 199 4.37 1.89 -18.14
CA ASP A 199 3.37 2.70 -18.86
C ASP A 199 2.42 3.39 -17.88
N ILE A 200 2.10 2.70 -16.77
CA ILE A 200 1.16 3.14 -15.74
C ILE A 200 1.74 2.90 -14.34
N GLY A 201 1.56 3.90 -13.49
CA GLY A 201 1.78 3.80 -12.05
C GLY A 201 0.46 3.67 -11.31
N ILE A 202 0.35 2.71 -10.40
CA ILE A 202 -0.84 2.54 -9.56
C ILE A 202 -0.47 2.73 -8.09
N SER A 203 -1.24 3.54 -7.37
CA SER A 203 -1.07 3.71 -5.93
C SER A 203 -2.36 3.51 -5.15
N GLY A 204 -2.22 3.20 -3.87
CA GLY A 204 -3.30 3.43 -2.90
C GLY A 204 -3.37 4.90 -2.48
N VAL A 205 -4.30 5.19 -1.57
CA VAL A 205 -4.48 6.51 -0.95
C VAL A 205 -4.64 6.36 0.57
N ASN A 206 -3.94 7.21 1.33
CA ASN A 206 -4.15 7.31 2.78
C ASN A 206 -5.34 8.21 3.11
N PHE A 207 -5.41 9.39 2.48
CA PHE A 207 -6.54 10.32 2.60
C PHE A 207 -6.81 11.06 1.29
N GLY A 208 -8.09 11.29 0.99
CA GLY A 208 -8.52 12.28 0.00
C GLY A 208 -9.11 13.49 0.72
N VAL A 209 -8.64 14.70 0.43
CA VAL A 209 -9.12 15.94 1.05
C VAL A 209 -10.23 16.53 0.20
N ALA A 210 -11.46 16.54 0.71
CA ALA A 210 -12.63 17.00 -0.03
C ALA A 210 -12.49 18.46 -0.47
N GLU A 211 -12.09 19.34 0.45
CA GLU A 211 -11.92 20.78 0.23
C GLU A 211 -11.02 21.12 -0.97
N THR A 212 -9.99 20.30 -1.25
CA THR A 212 -8.95 20.63 -2.23
C THR A 212 -8.85 19.63 -3.39
N GLY A 213 -9.53 18.48 -3.32
CA GLY A 213 -9.35 17.40 -4.28
C GLY A 213 -7.96 16.75 -4.22
N THR A 214 -7.21 16.96 -3.13
CA THR A 214 -5.84 16.45 -2.95
C THR A 214 -5.85 15.05 -2.38
N ILE A 215 -4.97 14.17 -2.85
CA ILE A 215 -4.68 12.89 -2.18
C ILE A 215 -3.37 12.97 -1.40
N LEU A 216 -3.35 12.40 -0.19
CA LEU A 216 -2.15 12.18 0.60
C LEU A 216 -1.74 10.71 0.52
N ILE A 217 -0.45 10.48 0.25
CA ILE A 217 0.19 9.17 0.30
C ILE A 217 1.41 9.23 1.22
N LEU A 218 1.52 8.27 2.12
CA LEU A 218 2.59 8.14 3.11
C LEU A 218 3.50 6.97 2.76
N GLU A 219 4.81 7.19 2.75
CA GLU A 219 5.77 6.11 2.50
C GLU A 219 7.11 6.33 3.21
N ASN A 220 7.93 5.26 3.25
CA ASN A 220 9.25 5.28 3.86
C ASN A 220 10.39 4.91 2.90
N GLU A 221 10.10 4.40 1.69
CA GLU A 221 11.10 3.77 0.83
C GLU A 221 11.45 4.59 -0.43
N GLY A 222 10.61 5.57 -0.77
CA GLY A 222 10.71 6.42 -1.96
C GLY A 222 10.15 5.76 -3.23
N ASN A 223 9.69 4.52 -3.15
CA ASN A 223 9.15 3.76 -4.28
C ASN A 223 7.82 4.34 -4.76
N ILE A 224 6.96 4.82 -3.86
CA ILE A 224 5.64 5.33 -4.27
C ILE A 224 5.80 6.60 -5.08
N ARG A 225 6.71 7.51 -4.68
CA ARG A 225 7.01 8.72 -5.47
C ARG A 225 7.49 8.39 -6.88
N LEU A 226 8.25 7.31 -7.06
CA LEU A 226 8.65 6.85 -8.39
C LEU A 226 7.46 6.27 -9.15
N THR A 227 6.62 5.46 -8.48
CA THR A 227 5.37 4.92 -9.04
C THR A 227 4.42 6.03 -9.50
N THR A 228 4.26 7.12 -8.76
CA THR A 228 3.27 8.16 -9.09
C THR A 228 3.79 9.20 -10.09
N SER A 229 5.10 9.32 -10.25
CA SER A 229 5.69 10.46 -10.99
C SER A 229 6.51 10.10 -12.23
N LEU A 230 7.00 8.86 -12.36
CA LEU A 230 7.75 8.44 -13.56
C LEU A 230 6.84 7.95 -14.70
N PRO A 231 5.83 7.09 -14.45
CA PRO A 231 4.89 6.70 -15.49
C PRO A 231 4.06 7.89 -15.96
N LYS A 232 3.71 7.91 -17.25
CA LYS A 232 2.91 9.01 -17.83
C LYS A 232 1.46 9.05 -17.35
N THR A 233 0.97 7.92 -16.85
CA THR A 233 -0.39 7.79 -16.30
C THR A 233 -0.29 7.28 -14.88
N HIS A 234 -0.92 8.00 -13.94
CA HIS A 234 -1.09 7.58 -12.56
C HIS A 234 -2.56 7.25 -12.30
N ILE A 235 -2.82 6.08 -11.73
CA ILE A 235 -4.13 5.66 -11.25
C ILE A 235 -4.05 5.53 -9.72
N ALA A 236 -4.80 6.35 -9.00
CA ALA A 236 -4.97 6.22 -7.56
C ALA A 236 -6.24 5.41 -7.26
N VAL A 237 -6.11 4.31 -6.52
CA VAL A 237 -7.23 3.49 -6.07
C VAL A 237 -7.51 3.82 -4.60
N MET A 238 -8.73 4.28 -4.33
CA MET A 238 -9.14 4.82 -3.04
C MET A 238 -10.49 4.24 -2.64
N GLY A 239 -10.58 3.73 -1.40
CA GLY A 239 -11.87 3.43 -0.77
C GLY A 239 -12.61 4.72 -0.42
N ILE A 240 -13.94 4.72 -0.55
CA ILE A 240 -14.77 5.92 -0.33
C ILE A 240 -14.59 6.49 1.08
N GLU A 241 -14.30 5.63 2.06
CA GLU A 241 -14.12 5.99 3.46
C GLU A 241 -12.80 6.75 3.74
N LYS A 242 -11.90 6.86 2.76
CA LYS A 242 -10.61 7.56 2.88
C LYS A 242 -10.75 9.07 2.79
N VAL A 243 -11.90 9.59 2.37
CA VAL A 243 -12.12 11.04 2.31
C VAL A 243 -12.10 11.66 3.72
N ILE A 244 -11.61 12.89 3.80
CA ILE A 244 -11.69 13.77 4.97
C ILE A 244 -12.10 15.19 4.52
N PRO A 245 -12.66 16.02 5.40
CA PRO A 245 -13.29 17.27 5.00
C PRO A 245 -12.26 18.31 4.53
N ARG A 246 -11.31 18.66 5.41
CA ARG A 246 -10.46 19.85 5.24
C ARG A 246 -8.99 19.47 5.20
N PHE A 247 -8.20 20.30 4.56
CA PHE A 247 -6.75 20.07 4.48
C PHE A 247 -6.08 20.07 5.85
N GLU A 248 -6.53 20.95 6.75
CA GLU A 248 -6.01 21.04 8.13
C GLU A 248 -6.23 19.77 8.96
N ASP A 249 -7.26 18.97 8.63
CA ASP A 249 -7.56 17.73 9.34
C ASP A 249 -6.43 16.70 9.17
N LEU A 250 -5.62 16.81 8.10
CA LEU A 250 -4.44 15.97 7.87
C LEU A 250 -3.44 16.03 9.03
N GLU A 251 -3.29 17.18 9.70
CA GLU A 251 -2.33 17.34 10.80
C GLU A 251 -2.56 16.29 11.90
N VAL A 252 -3.82 16.06 12.23
CA VAL A 252 -4.23 15.10 13.27
C VAL A 252 -3.78 13.69 12.86
N PHE A 253 -4.05 13.29 11.63
CA PHE A 253 -3.71 11.96 11.13
C PHE A 253 -2.21 11.77 10.91
N LEU A 254 -1.49 12.80 10.49
CA LEU A 254 -0.03 12.79 10.34
C LEU A 254 0.69 12.64 11.69
N LYS A 255 0.12 13.16 12.78
CA LYS A 255 0.62 12.92 14.13
C LYS A 255 0.35 11.49 14.60
N LEU A 256 -0.80 10.91 14.26
CA LEU A 256 -1.24 9.61 14.77
C LEU A 256 -0.72 8.40 13.98
N LEU A 257 -0.80 8.44 12.64
CA LEU A 257 -0.58 7.25 11.80
C LEU A 257 0.86 6.72 11.87
N PRO A 258 1.92 7.53 11.70
CA PRO A 258 3.29 7.02 11.73
C PRO A 258 3.65 6.43 13.11
N ARG A 259 3.16 7.08 14.18
CA ARG A 259 3.34 6.60 15.56
C ARG A 259 2.60 5.28 15.80
N SER A 260 1.38 5.16 15.27
CA SER A 260 0.56 3.95 15.38
C SER A 260 1.10 2.79 14.57
N GLY A 261 1.57 3.06 13.34
CA GLY A 261 2.00 2.02 12.40
C GLY A 261 3.40 1.49 12.69
N THR A 262 4.39 2.37 12.76
CA THR A 262 5.81 2.00 12.84
C THR A 262 6.51 2.52 14.09
N GLY A 263 5.83 3.33 14.90
CA GLY A 263 6.41 4.04 16.04
C GLY A 263 7.31 5.20 15.63
N GLN A 264 7.19 5.67 14.39
CA GLN A 264 7.94 6.83 13.90
C GLN A 264 7.18 8.12 14.24
N HIS A 265 7.89 9.22 14.46
CA HIS A 265 7.24 10.52 14.68
C HIS A 265 6.55 11.03 13.40
N LEU A 266 7.11 10.68 12.24
CA LEU A 266 6.61 11.00 10.91
C LEU A 266 7.18 9.98 9.91
N THR A 267 6.53 9.78 8.76
CA THR A 267 7.10 8.98 7.67
C THR A 267 8.20 9.75 6.93
N ALA A 268 9.08 9.04 6.23
CA ALA A 268 10.17 9.67 5.48
C ALA A 268 9.64 10.55 4.33
N TYR A 269 8.52 10.16 3.72
CA TYR A 269 7.87 10.92 2.65
C TYR A 269 6.36 11.07 2.92
N GLN A 270 5.86 12.25 2.57
CA GLN A 270 4.45 12.63 2.56
C GLN A 270 4.18 13.29 1.21
N SER A 271 3.57 12.55 0.29
CA SER A 271 3.29 13.03 -1.04
C SER A 271 1.84 13.52 -1.09
N LEU A 272 1.66 14.82 -1.23
CA LEU A 272 0.38 15.43 -1.52
C LEU A 272 0.30 15.66 -3.03
N ILE A 273 -0.68 15.02 -3.67
CA ILE A 273 -0.88 15.10 -5.11
C ILE A 273 -2.22 15.79 -5.34
N THR A 274 -2.14 16.98 -5.93
CA THR A 274 -3.26 17.73 -6.50
C THR A 274 -2.97 17.85 -7.98
N GLY A 275 -3.97 17.68 -8.84
CA GLY A 275 -3.77 17.95 -10.26
C GLY A 275 -3.59 19.45 -10.54
N ALA A 276 -3.44 19.80 -11.81
CA ALA A 276 -3.11 21.15 -12.28
C ALA A 276 -4.33 21.85 -12.90
#